data_AF-A0A6C1NS51-F1
#
_entry.id   AF-A0A6C1NS51-F1
#
_cell.length_a   1.000
_cell.length_b   1.000
_cell.length_c   1.000
_cell.angle_alpha   90.00
_cell.angle_beta   90.00
_cell.angle_gamma   90.00
#
_symmetry.space_group_name_H-M   'P 1'
#
loop_
_entity.id
_entity.type
_entity.pdbx_description
1 polymer ?
#
loop_
_entity_poly.entity_id
_entity_poly.type
_entity_poly.pdbx_seq_one_letter_code
_entity_poly.pdbx_strand_id
1 'polypeptide(L)'
;MDGQSRRRLPLLGLLLVLAVAACDRTPPDPAANDSSHALVVDSLFSLDVLAVHEVPGSGPRVAMNPGGDRFVYAPSTSPQALHLFDSTGAWVEGFGGRGEGPGEFRQIDDLAFGAGDSLWVFTPSHVDIWSPELAHARSVPLPFPVRKARRAPSGDMFIVGMDRTPGAEPSLVHRLQPDGQISPIAPETSPLDPAEPINLEGSLTPAPDGSLWIAGFQDYDIRHVTPGGDLASRIDAAPTWWGVSDEVEPDTQEWMATHSALLDLTLDEGSNLWVVAGIPKPENLDPIRDAGLDPNEMNRAMIDHFRSAADHVIRVYGADQELLVEEHFDYMPLRFLGGNLAYTVEPDSLVGWGVVVRRIEVTSDAGAPDG
;
A
#
# COMPACT_ATOMS: atom_id res chain seq x y z
N MET A 1 -51.03 -3.73 47.88
CA MET A 1 -50.27 -4.91 48.31
C MET A 1 -49.59 -5.46 47.07
N ASP A 2 -48.34 -5.89 47.24
CA ASP A 2 -47.38 -6.41 46.25
C ASP A 2 -46.68 -5.40 45.33
N GLY A 3 -45.59 -4.86 45.89
CA GLY A 3 -44.47 -4.33 45.13
C GLY A 3 -43.48 -5.45 44.77
N GLN A 4 -43.04 -5.47 43.52
CA GLN A 4 -41.82 -6.16 43.11
C GLN A 4 -40.74 -5.13 42.79
N SER A 5 -39.72 -5.11 43.65
CA SER A 5 -38.48 -4.38 43.47
C SER A 5 -37.60 -5.10 42.45
N ARG A 6 -37.42 -4.50 41.27
CA ARG A 6 -36.37 -4.93 40.33
C ARG A 6 -35.02 -4.46 40.87
N ARG A 7 -34.24 -5.38 41.43
CA ARG A 7 -32.81 -5.18 41.72
C ARG A 7 -32.06 -5.02 40.40
N ARG A 8 -31.41 -3.86 40.21
CA ARG A 8 -30.38 -3.66 39.18
C ARG A 8 -29.10 -4.35 39.67
N LEU A 9 -28.60 -5.33 38.92
CA LEU A 9 -27.21 -5.79 39.06
C LEU A 9 -26.28 -4.76 38.37
N PRO A 10 -25.09 -4.48 38.92
CA PRO A 10 -24.11 -3.66 38.23
C PRO A 10 -23.51 -4.46 37.07
N LEU A 11 -23.46 -3.86 35.89
CA LEU A 11 -22.63 -4.33 34.78
C LEU A 11 -21.16 -4.18 35.22
N LEU A 12 -20.53 -5.28 35.58
CA LEU A 12 -19.07 -5.34 35.68
C LEU A 12 -18.54 -5.35 34.25
N GLY A 13 -17.88 -4.28 33.82
CA GLY A 13 -17.17 -4.22 32.55
C GLY A 13 -16.03 -5.24 32.57
N LEU A 14 -16.19 -6.33 31.83
CA LEU A 14 -15.14 -7.31 31.59
C LEU A 14 -14.21 -6.71 30.52
N LEU A 15 -13.08 -6.17 30.95
CA LEU A 15 -11.99 -5.80 30.06
C LEU A 15 -11.37 -7.12 29.54
N LEU A 16 -11.74 -7.52 28.33
CA LEU A 16 -11.16 -8.70 27.69
C LEU A 16 -9.79 -8.29 27.12
N VAL A 17 -8.72 -8.53 27.88
CA VAL A 17 -7.36 -8.48 27.34
C VAL A 17 -7.18 -9.72 26.47
N LEU A 18 -7.27 -9.54 25.16
CA LEU A 18 -6.89 -10.55 24.17
C LEU A 18 -5.37 -10.68 24.20
N ALA A 19 -4.85 -11.57 25.05
CA ALA A 19 -3.49 -12.06 24.91
C ALA A 19 -3.47 -12.95 23.66
N VAL A 20 -2.92 -12.45 22.56
CA VAL A 20 -2.60 -13.27 21.39
C VAL A 20 -1.54 -14.27 21.86
N ALA A 21 -1.91 -15.55 21.94
CA ALA A 21 -0.95 -16.62 22.13
C ALA A 21 -0.13 -16.73 20.84
N ALA A 22 1.03 -16.07 20.82
CA ALA A 22 2.06 -16.34 19.82
C ALA A 22 2.47 -17.81 19.97
N CYS A 23 2.28 -18.59 18.91
CA CYS A 23 2.83 -19.95 18.86
C CYS A 23 4.36 -19.87 18.96
N ASP A 24 4.95 -20.72 19.80
CA ASP A 24 6.40 -20.91 19.97
C ASP A 24 7.11 -21.02 18.61
N ARG A 25 7.63 -19.88 18.15
CA ARG A 25 8.72 -19.79 17.20
C ARG A 25 9.76 -18.93 17.88
N THR A 26 10.96 -19.48 18.05
CA THR A 26 12.10 -18.72 18.55
C THR A 26 12.26 -17.51 17.64
N PRO A 27 12.12 -16.27 18.15
CA PRO A 27 12.41 -15.09 17.36
C PRO A 27 13.83 -15.19 16.78
N PRO A 28 14.11 -14.60 15.61
CA PRO A 28 15.50 -14.38 15.20
C PRO A 28 16.26 -13.73 16.37
N ASP A 29 17.53 -14.10 16.53
CA ASP A 29 18.38 -13.74 17.67
C ASP A 29 18.18 -12.26 18.07
N PRO A 30 17.60 -11.97 19.26
CA PRO A 30 17.36 -10.59 19.70
C PRO A 30 18.66 -9.81 19.92
N ALA A 31 19.84 -10.47 19.83
CA ALA A 31 21.14 -9.82 19.95
C ALA A 31 21.52 -8.89 18.78
N ALA A 32 20.67 -8.69 17.77
CA ALA A 32 20.96 -7.81 16.63
C ALA A 32 20.20 -6.47 16.62
N ASN A 33 19.17 -6.27 17.46
CA ASN A 33 18.39 -5.02 17.47
C ASN A 33 18.74 -4.19 18.72
N ASP A 34 19.91 -3.54 18.70
CA ASP A 34 20.25 -2.44 19.63
C ASP A 34 19.63 -1.12 19.15
N SER A 35 18.45 -1.19 18.55
CA SER A 35 17.71 -0.01 18.09
C SER A 35 17.07 0.64 19.30
N SER A 36 17.44 1.89 19.58
CA SER A 36 16.77 2.72 20.59
C SER A 36 15.35 3.14 20.16
N HIS A 37 14.82 2.54 19.10
CA HIS A 37 13.57 2.91 18.48
C HIS A 37 12.70 1.67 18.28
N ALA A 38 11.41 1.81 18.53
CA ALA A 38 10.40 0.79 18.28
C ALA A 38 9.29 1.34 17.37
N LEU A 39 8.59 0.45 16.66
CA LEU A 39 7.38 0.82 15.93
C LEU A 39 6.14 0.56 16.77
N VAL A 40 5.28 1.59 16.86
CA VAL A 40 3.92 1.48 17.39
C VAL A 40 2.96 1.50 16.20
N VAL A 41 2.14 0.46 16.08
CA VAL A 41 1.13 0.33 15.01
C VAL A 41 -0.27 0.37 15.63
N ASP A 42 -0.91 1.52 15.56
CA ASP A 42 -2.24 1.75 16.11
C ASP A 42 -3.33 1.58 15.05
N SER A 43 -4.36 0.81 15.36
CA SER A 43 -5.60 0.79 14.56
C SER A 43 -6.44 2.02 14.90
N LEU A 44 -6.72 2.87 13.91
CA LEU A 44 -7.55 4.05 14.11
C LEU A 44 -9.04 3.72 13.95
N PHE A 45 -9.40 3.16 12.80
CA PHE A 45 -10.76 2.74 12.45
C PHE A 45 -10.72 1.78 11.26
N SER A 46 -11.86 1.16 10.95
CA SER A 46 -12.04 0.32 9.77
C SER A 46 -13.00 1.00 8.80
N LEU A 47 -12.74 0.93 7.50
CA LEU A 47 -13.73 1.27 6.49
C LEU A 47 -14.83 0.21 6.52
N ASP A 48 -16.10 0.62 6.65
CA ASP A 48 -17.27 -0.25 6.66
C ASP A 48 -17.58 -0.79 5.26
N VAL A 49 -16.66 -1.59 4.72
CA VAL A 49 -16.77 -2.19 3.39
C VAL A 49 -17.93 -3.19 3.30
N LEU A 50 -18.50 -3.61 4.44
CA LEU A 50 -19.68 -4.47 4.46
C LEU A 50 -20.94 -3.70 4.05
N ALA A 51 -21.01 -2.39 4.37
CA ALA A 51 -22.10 -1.53 3.93
C ALA A 51 -22.21 -1.45 2.39
N VAL A 52 -21.12 -1.73 1.67
CA VAL A 52 -21.09 -1.73 0.19
C VAL A 52 -21.22 -3.13 -0.43
N HIS A 53 -21.40 -4.18 0.39
CA HIS A 53 -21.55 -5.57 -0.06
C HIS A 53 -20.40 -6.09 -0.96
N GLU A 54 -19.21 -5.52 -0.83
CA GLU A 54 -18.04 -5.92 -1.62
C GLU A 54 -16.93 -6.45 -0.72
N VAL A 55 -16.26 -7.50 -1.20
CA VAL A 55 -15.12 -8.10 -0.50
C VAL A 55 -13.84 -7.38 -0.98
N PRO A 56 -12.95 -6.93 -0.07
CA PRO A 56 -11.69 -6.24 -0.39
C PRO A 56 -10.92 -6.83 -1.56
N GLY A 57 -10.83 -8.15 -1.62
CA GLY A 57 -9.98 -8.83 -2.58
C GLY A 57 -8.50 -8.78 -2.17
N SER A 58 -7.64 -9.48 -2.91
CA SER A 58 -6.19 -9.25 -2.83
C SER A 58 -5.88 -7.92 -3.53
N GLY A 59 -5.43 -6.92 -2.77
CA GLY A 59 -4.96 -5.64 -3.32
C GLY A 59 -6.05 -4.61 -3.68
N PRO A 60 -7.00 -4.27 -2.80
CA PRO A 60 -7.83 -3.09 -3.01
C PRO A 60 -6.97 -1.82 -3.11
N ARG A 61 -7.49 -0.79 -3.75
CA ARG A 61 -6.89 0.54 -3.76
C ARG A 61 -7.61 1.42 -2.77
N VAL A 62 -6.85 2.14 -1.95
CA VAL A 62 -7.38 3.15 -1.03
C VAL A 62 -6.59 4.43 -1.24
N ALA A 63 -7.30 5.53 -1.45
CA ALA A 63 -6.72 6.87 -1.48
C ALA A 63 -7.33 7.70 -0.35
N MET A 64 -6.51 8.52 0.29
CA MET A 64 -6.92 9.46 1.31
C MET A 64 -6.72 10.87 0.77
N ASN A 65 -7.67 11.77 1.00
CA ASN A 65 -7.49 13.16 0.62
C ASN A 65 -6.45 13.84 1.54
N PRO A 66 -5.84 14.96 1.12
CA PRO A 66 -4.83 15.65 1.93
C PRO A 66 -5.29 16.07 3.33
N GLY A 67 -6.61 16.30 3.52
CA GLY A 67 -7.19 16.63 4.82
C GLY A 67 -7.34 15.43 5.77
N GLY A 68 -7.22 14.19 5.27
CA GLY A 68 -7.41 12.98 6.05
C GLY A 68 -8.86 12.73 6.49
N ASP A 69 -9.83 13.42 5.91
CA ASP A 69 -11.25 13.33 6.27
C ASP A 69 -12.09 12.52 5.28
N ARG A 70 -11.52 12.13 4.14
CA ARG A 70 -12.17 11.34 3.09
C ARG A 70 -11.27 10.25 2.57
N PHE A 71 -11.86 9.06 2.41
CA PHE A 71 -11.19 7.88 1.88
C PHE A 71 -11.97 7.35 0.69
N VAL A 72 -11.31 7.15 -0.43
CA VAL A 72 -11.89 6.49 -1.60
C VAL A 72 -11.31 5.09 -1.70
N TYR A 73 -12.19 4.12 -1.81
CA TYR A 73 -11.87 2.71 -1.89
C TYR A 73 -12.35 2.12 -3.21
N ALA A 74 -11.47 1.39 -3.88
CA ALA A 74 -11.79 0.51 -5.00
C ALA A 74 -11.53 -0.95 -4.60
N PRO A 75 -12.54 -1.83 -4.64
CA PRO A 75 -12.34 -3.27 -4.44
C PRO A 75 -11.53 -3.86 -5.60
N SER A 76 -10.71 -4.89 -5.36
CA SER A 76 -10.07 -5.60 -6.47
C SER A 76 -10.96 -6.66 -7.12
N THR A 77 -12.02 -7.11 -6.43
CA THR A 77 -12.97 -8.12 -6.94
C THR A 77 -14.03 -7.55 -7.87
N SER A 78 -14.30 -6.24 -7.79
CA SER A 78 -15.33 -5.53 -8.53
C SER A 78 -14.84 -4.11 -8.86
N PRO A 79 -13.77 -3.93 -9.67
CA PRO A 79 -13.14 -2.63 -9.91
C PRO A 79 -13.98 -1.69 -10.80
N GLN A 80 -15.30 -1.79 -10.71
CA GLN A 80 -16.32 -1.12 -11.51
C GLN A 80 -17.06 -0.04 -10.70
N ALA A 81 -16.85 0.01 -9.38
CA ALA A 81 -17.40 1.02 -8.50
C ALA A 81 -16.32 1.56 -7.56
N LEU A 82 -16.46 2.84 -7.22
CA LEU A 82 -15.67 3.53 -6.22
C LEU A 82 -16.58 3.87 -5.05
N HIS A 83 -16.04 3.81 -3.84
CA HIS A 83 -16.80 4.09 -2.63
C HIS A 83 -16.10 5.14 -1.80
N LEU A 84 -16.86 6.16 -1.41
CA LEU A 84 -16.42 7.21 -0.50
C LEU A 84 -16.75 6.80 0.94
N PHE A 85 -15.77 6.97 1.81
CA PHE A 85 -15.88 6.83 3.26
C PHE A 85 -15.44 8.11 3.94
N ASP A 86 -16.03 8.41 5.10
CA ASP A 86 -15.62 9.53 5.95
C ASP A 86 -14.44 9.18 6.88
N SER A 87 -14.02 10.15 7.68
CA SER A 87 -12.91 10.02 8.64
C SER A 87 -13.16 9.05 9.79
N THR A 88 -14.36 8.50 9.91
CA THR A 88 -14.73 7.48 10.90
C THR A 88 -14.79 6.08 10.29
N GLY A 89 -14.61 5.98 8.97
CA GLY A 89 -14.76 4.75 8.20
C GLY A 89 -16.21 4.43 7.83
N ALA A 90 -17.16 5.35 8.06
CA ALA A 90 -18.55 5.13 7.64
C ALA A 90 -18.68 5.36 6.12
N TRP A 91 -19.43 4.48 5.45
CA TRP A 91 -19.72 4.64 4.04
C TRP A 91 -20.62 5.86 3.79
N VAL A 92 -20.27 6.67 2.80
CA VAL A 92 -20.98 7.89 2.43
C VAL A 92 -21.78 7.68 1.15
N GLU A 93 -21.10 7.34 0.05
CA GLU A 93 -21.72 7.11 -1.25
C GLU A 93 -20.84 6.26 -2.17
N GLY A 94 -21.46 5.69 -3.21
CA GLY A 94 -20.77 4.98 -4.28
C GLY A 94 -20.90 5.73 -5.60
N PHE A 95 -19.87 5.71 -6.43
CA PHE A 95 -19.82 6.42 -7.70
C PHE A 95 -18.99 5.67 -8.74
N GLY A 96 -19.12 6.10 -9.99
CA GLY A 96 -18.63 5.38 -11.16
C GLY A 96 -19.53 4.19 -11.54
N GLY A 97 -19.10 3.42 -12.54
CA GLY A 97 -19.84 2.26 -13.01
C GLY A 97 -19.03 1.37 -13.94
N ARG A 98 -19.55 0.20 -14.29
CA ARG A 98 -18.88 -0.70 -15.25
C ARG A 98 -19.00 -0.15 -16.67
N GLY A 99 -17.87 0.03 -17.35
CA GLY A 99 -17.90 0.41 -18.76
C GLY A 99 -16.62 1.05 -19.27
N GLU A 100 -16.74 1.77 -20.38
CA GLU A 100 -15.66 2.53 -21.05
C GLU A 100 -16.03 4.00 -21.26
N GLY A 101 -17.24 4.41 -20.84
CA GLY A 101 -17.68 5.79 -20.91
C GLY A 101 -17.02 6.67 -19.84
N PRO A 102 -17.24 7.99 -19.88
CA PRO A 102 -16.76 8.92 -18.87
C PRO A 102 -17.19 8.51 -17.46
N GLY A 103 -16.23 8.27 -16.57
CA GLY A 103 -16.47 7.82 -15.20
C GLY A 103 -16.87 6.35 -15.06
N GLU A 104 -16.72 5.55 -16.12
CA GLU A 104 -16.93 4.10 -16.09
C GLU A 104 -15.61 3.34 -16.20
N PHE A 105 -15.49 2.21 -15.49
CA PHE A 105 -14.26 1.45 -15.36
C PHE A 105 -14.47 -0.03 -15.68
N ARG A 106 -13.51 -0.61 -16.41
CA ARG A 106 -13.34 -2.08 -16.47
C ARG A 106 -12.24 -2.57 -15.53
N GLN A 107 -11.31 -1.69 -15.21
CA GLN A 107 -10.15 -1.95 -14.39
C GLN A 107 -9.66 -0.61 -13.84
N ILE A 108 -9.25 -0.62 -12.57
CA ILE A 108 -8.63 0.50 -11.87
C ILE A 108 -7.26 0.01 -11.43
N ASP A 109 -6.21 0.67 -11.89
CA ASP A 109 -4.83 0.31 -11.58
C ASP A 109 -4.35 1.01 -10.30
N ASP A 110 -4.75 2.27 -10.08
CA ASP A 110 -4.44 3.03 -8.85
C ASP A 110 -5.39 4.22 -8.63
N LEU A 111 -5.35 4.78 -7.42
CA LEU A 111 -6.11 5.96 -6.99
C LEU A 111 -5.19 6.95 -6.28
N ALA A 112 -5.37 8.25 -6.56
CA ALA A 112 -4.72 9.29 -5.78
C ALA A 112 -5.56 10.57 -5.74
N PHE A 113 -5.51 11.29 -4.63
CA PHE A 113 -6.02 12.66 -4.59
C PHE A 113 -4.97 13.62 -5.14
N GLY A 114 -5.37 14.42 -6.11
CA GLY A 114 -4.58 15.47 -6.74
C GLY A 114 -4.74 16.83 -6.06
N ALA A 115 -4.37 17.90 -6.77
CA ALA A 115 -4.57 19.26 -6.29
C ALA A 115 -6.06 19.61 -6.13
N GLY A 116 -6.37 20.40 -5.10
CA GLY A 116 -7.71 20.91 -4.82
C GLY A 116 -8.74 19.81 -4.54
N ASP A 117 -8.34 18.70 -3.90
CA ASP A 117 -9.17 17.54 -3.58
C ASP A 117 -9.81 16.83 -4.78
N SER A 118 -9.25 17.01 -5.98
CA SER A 118 -9.63 16.21 -7.14
C SER A 118 -9.21 14.75 -6.95
N LEU A 119 -10.07 13.80 -7.31
CA LEU A 119 -9.72 12.38 -7.31
C LEU A 119 -9.25 11.97 -8.70
N TRP A 120 -8.09 11.31 -8.77
CA TRP A 120 -7.51 10.80 -10.01
C TRP A 120 -7.58 9.27 -9.99
N VAL A 121 -8.28 8.73 -10.98
CA VAL A 121 -8.53 7.30 -11.12
C VAL A 121 -7.75 6.78 -12.31
N PHE A 122 -6.72 5.98 -12.05
CA PHE A 122 -5.84 5.45 -13.08
C PHE A 122 -6.40 4.15 -13.63
N THR A 123 -6.51 4.08 -14.96
CA THR A 123 -6.87 2.87 -15.69
C THR A 123 -5.72 2.51 -16.64
N PRO A 124 -5.75 1.32 -17.28
CA PRO A 124 -4.68 0.92 -18.20
C PRO A 124 -4.47 1.84 -19.42
N SER A 125 -5.42 2.74 -19.72
CA SER A 125 -5.42 3.54 -20.96
C SER A 125 -5.59 5.05 -20.75
N HIS A 126 -6.05 5.47 -19.57
CA HIS A 126 -6.31 6.86 -19.26
C HIS A 126 -6.38 7.07 -17.75
N VAL A 127 -6.27 8.32 -17.32
CA VAL A 127 -6.63 8.76 -15.97
C VAL A 127 -7.90 9.59 -16.04
N ASP A 128 -8.89 9.24 -15.22
CA ASP A 128 -10.08 10.04 -15.02
C ASP A 128 -9.87 10.99 -13.84
N ILE A 129 -10.12 12.28 -14.08
CA ILE A 129 -10.04 13.33 -13.07
C ILE A 129 -11.46 13.69 -12.65
N TRP A 130 -11.72 13.59 -11.36
CA TRP A 130 -12.99 13.87 -10.71
C TRP A 130 -12.88 15.12 -9.84
N SER A 131 -13.95 15.91 -9.77
CA SER A 131 -14.00 17.09 -8.90
C SER A 131 -14.07 16.68 -7.41
N PRO A 132 -13.88 17.62 -6.47
CA PRO A 132 -14.04 17.37 -5.03
C PRO A 132 -15.44 16.90 -4.62
N GLU A 133 -16.44 17.19 -5.45
CA GLU A 133 -17.82 16.71 -5.34
C GLU A 133 -18.06 15.38 -6.07
N LEU A 134 -16.98 14.71 -6.48
CA LEU A 134 -17.02 13.41 -7.15
C LEU A 134 -17.86 13.42 -8.44
N ALA A 135 -17.80 14.52 -9.19
CA ALA A 135 -18.27 14.57 -10.57
C ALA A 135 -17.10 14.32 -11.54
N HIS A 136 -17.27 13.46 -12.54
CA HIS A 136 -16.28 13.29 -13.61
C HIS A 136 -16.03 14.62 -14.32
N ALA A 137 -14.80 15.10 -14.30
CA ALA A 137 -14.42 16.37 -14.90
C ALA A 137 -13.82 16.20 -16.29
N ARG A 138 -12.89 15.24 -16.45
CA ARG A 138 -12.27 14.89 -17.74
C ARG A 138 -11.47 13.58 -17.66
N SER A 139 -11.11 13.07 -18.82
CA SER A 139 -10.17 11.96 -18.99
C SER A 139 -8.90 12.44 -19.71
N VAL A 140 -7.73 11.99 -19.26
CA VAL A 140 -6.45 12.24 -19.92
C VAL A 140 -5.89 10.90 -20.41
N PRO A 141 -5.64 10.72 -21.72
CA PRO A 141 -5.04 9.49 -22.23
C PRO A 141 -3.67 9.21 -21.61
N LEU A 142 -3.41 7.95 -21.29
CA LEU A 142 -2.12 7.48 -20.82
C LEU A 142 -1.50 6.58 -21.91
N PRO A 143 -0.21 6.79 -22.27
CA PRO A 143 0.45 5.94 -23.26
C PRO A 143 0.82 4.55 -22.70
N PHE A 144 0.66 4.34 -21.38
CA PHE A 144 0.98 3.11 -20.68
C PHE A 144 0.13 2.94 -19.41
N PRO A 145 -0.02 1.70 -18.89
CA PRO A 145 -0.65 1.46 -17.59
C PRO A 145 0.18 2.04 -16.44
N VAL A 146 -0.50 2.68 -15.48
CA VAL A 146 0.13 3.23 -14.26
C VAL A 146 0.07 2.20 -13.15
N ARG A 147 1.19 1.95 -12.48
CA ARG A 147 1.30 1.00 -11.36
C ARG A 147 1.15 1.67 -10.00
N LYS A 148 1.65 2.90 -9.90
CA LYS A 148 1.62 3.69 -8.68
C LYS A 148 1.54 5.16 -9.04
N ALA A 149 0.71 5.91 -8.33
CA ALA A 149 0.60 7.35 -8.41
C ALA A 149 0.76 7.98 -7.02
N ARG A 150 1.55 9.06 -6.94
CA ARG A 150 1.68 9.87 -5.72
C ARG A 150 1.65 11.34 -6.05
N ARG A 151 0.87 12.08 -5.26
CA ARG A 151 0.80 13.53 -5.35
C ARG A 151 2.04 14.16 -4.75
N ALA A 152 2.66 15.04 -5.53
CA ALA A 152 3.71 15.93 -5.07
C ALA A 152 3.13 17.13 -4.30
N PRO A 153 3.91 17.76 -3.41
CA PRO A 153 3.54 19.04 -2.80
C PRO A 153 3.26 20.15 -3.83
N SER A 154 3.91 20.12 -5.00
CA SER A 154 3.64 21.04 -6.11
C SER A 154 2.21 20.93 -6.68
N GLY A 155 1.53 19.81 -6.42
CA GLY A 155 0.24 19.47 -7.02
C GLY A 155 0.36 18.59 -8.27
N ASP A 156 1.57 18.37 -8.78
CA ASP A 156 1.83 17.37 -9.81
C ASP A 156 1.59 15.96 -9.28
N MET A 157 1.33 15.02 -10.18
CA MET A 157 1.34 13.59 -9.87
C MET A 157 2.61 12.97 -10.41
N PHE A 158 3.30 12.18 -9.60
CA PHE A 158 4.34 11.28 -10.06
C PHE A 158 3.77 9.89 -10.23
N ILE A 159 4.01 9.31 -11.39
CA ILE A 159 3.46 8.01 -11.79
C ILE A 159 4.57 7.05 -12.19
N VAL A 160 4.40 5.79 -11.80
CA VAL A 160 5.24 4.66 -12.24
C VAL A 160 4.53 3.94 -13.37
N GLY A 161 5.18 3.78 -14.52
CA GLY A 161 4.68 3.04 -15.67
C GLY A 161 5.69 3.06 -16.80
N MET A 162 5.71 2.03 -17.64
CA MET A 162 6.69 1.93 -18.73
C MET A 162 6.09 2.41 -20.04
N ASP A 163 6.59 3.52 -20.56
CA ASP A 163 6.28 3.94 -21.93
C ASP A 163 6.97 3.02 -22.95
N ARG A 164 6.17 2.22 -23.65
CA ARG A 164 6.63 1.31 -24.71
C ARG A 164 6.36 1.87 -26.11
N THR A 165 6.03 3.15 -26.22
CA THR A 165 5.80 3.80 -27.51
C THR A 165 7.10 3.77 -28.32
N PRO A 166 7.09 3.25 -29.57
CA PRO A 166 8.29 3.20 -30.39
C PRO A 166 8.92 4.59 -30.58
N GLY A 167 10.19 4.72 -30.21
CA GLY A 167 10.94 5.99 -30.31
C GLY A 167 10.80 6.92 -29.11
N ALA A 168 10.01 6.55 -28.09
CA ALA A 168 10.08 7.21 -26.79
C ALA A 168 11.39 6.82 -26.08
N GLU A 169 11.96 7.75 -25.31
CA GLU A 169 13.03 7.41 -24.39
C GLU A 169 12.46 6.53 -23.28
N PRO A 170 13.08 5.38 -22.97
CA PRO A 170 12.58 4.50 -21.93
C PRO A 170 12.66 5.22 -20.58
N SER A 171 11.50 5.42 -19.97
CA SER A 171 11.41 5.86 -18.57
C SER A 171 10.35 5.03 -17.86
N LEU A 172 10.61 4.80 -16.57
CA LEU A 172 9.69 4.13 -15.65
C LEU A 172 8.89 5.15 -14.82
N VAL A 173 9.42 6.37 -14.67
CA VAL A 173 8.85 7.39 -13.79
C VAL A 173 8.51 8.61 -14.61
N HIS A 174 7.26 9.04 -14.52
CA HIS A 174 6.77 10.19 -15.25
C HIS A 174 6.13 11.19 -14.30
N ARG A 175 6.20 12.46 -14.67
CA ARG A 175 5.42 13.53 -14.05
C ARG A 175 4.20 13.78 -14.91
N LEU A 176 3.03 13.69 -14.30
CA LEU A 176 1.74 14.08 -14.87
C LEU A 176 1.28 15.38 -14.20
N GLN A 177 1.28 16.46 -14.96
CA GLN A 177 0.86 17.77 -14.51
C GLN A 177 -0.67 17.85 -14.40
N PRO A 178 -1.22 18.77 -13.57
CA PRO A 178 -2.66 18.94 -13.43
C PRO A 178 -3.40 19.17 -14.75
N ASP A 179 -2.77 19.78 -15.75
CA ASP A 179 -3.35 20.05 -17.08
C ASP A 179 -3.41 18.82 -18.01
N GLY A 180 -2.83 17.69 -17.59
CA GLY A 180 -2.77 16.44 -18.33
C GLY A 180 -1.46 16.23 -19.11
N GLN A 181 -0.49 17.15 -19.05
CA GLN A 181 0.81 16.94 -19.68
C GLN A 181 1.63 15.89 -18.93
N ILE A 182 2.15 14.93 -19.69
CA ILE A 182 3.03 13.86 -19.19
C ILE A 182 4.46 14.15 -19.68
N SER A 183 5.42 14.15 -18.77
CA SER A 183 6.85 14.26 -19.08
C SER A 183 7.63 13.15 -18.37
N PRO A 184 8.53 12.44 -19.06
CA PRO A 184 9.39 11.47 -18.40
C PRO A 184 10.32 12.17 -17.40
N ILE A 185 10.69 11.44 -16.34
CA ILE A 185 11.80 11.75 -15.47
C ILE A 185 12.87 10.74 -15.84
N ALA A 186 14.03 11.22 -16.28
CA ALA A 186 15.12 10.35 -16.69
C ALA A 186 16.09 10.19 -15.51
N PRO A 187 15.97 9.14 -14.68
CA PRO A 187 17.08 8.78 -13.80
C PRO A 187 18.26 8.37 -14.71
N GLU A 188 19.38 9.10 -14.62
CA GLU A 188 20.59 8.90 -15.46
C GLU A 188 21.09 7.45 -15.50
N THR A 189 20.70 6.60 -14.54
CA THR A 189 21.12 5.21 -14.46
C THR A 189 19.99 4.30 -13.97
N SER A 190 18.94 4.11 -14.77
CA SER A 190 18.15 2.88 -14.61
C SER A 190 18.74 1.80 -15.51
N PRO A 191 19.37 0.75 -14.97
CA PRO A 191 19.71 -0.45 -15.73
C PRO A 191 18.44 -1.29 -15.96
N LEU A 192 17.31 -0.66 -16.26
CA LEU A 192 16.13 -1.39 -16.70
C LEU A 192 16.41 -1.74 -18.15
N ASP A 193 17.04 -2.90 -18.37
CA ASP A 193 17.10 -3.49 -19.69
C ASP A 193 15.66 -3.58 -20.21
N PRO A 194 15.31 -2.91 -21.32
CA PRO A 194 13.98 -3.01 -21.91
C PRO A 194 13.59 -4.45 -22.27
N ALA A 195 14.57 -5.37 -22.34
CA ALA A 195 14.39 -6.79 -22.58
C ALA A 195 14.11 -7.62 -21.32
N GLU A 196 14.37 -7.09 -20.11
CA GLU A 196 14.03 -7.82 -18.89
C GLU A 196 12.51 -7.78 -18.63
N PRO A 197 11.92 -8.91 -18.19
CA PRO A 197 10.55 -8.90 -17.69
C PRO A 197 10.53 -8.04 -16.42
N ILE A 198 10.23 -6.76 -16.59
CA ILE A 198 9.97 -5.86 -15.47
C ILE A 198 8.88 -6.56 -14.63
N ASN A 199 9.19 -6.90 -13.40
CA ASN A 199 8.21 -7.27 -12.37
C ASN A 199 7.96 -5.99 -11.54
N LEU A 200 7.41 -4.92 -12.11
CA LEU A 200 5.99 -4.54 -12.27
C LEU A 200 5.22 -4.05 -11.03
N GLU A 201 5.88 -3.81 -9.89
CA GLU A 201 5.38 -2.91 -8.83
C GLU A 201 6.51 -2.09 -8.19
N GLY A 202 7.15 -1.20 -8.96
CA GLY A 202 8.00 -0.18 -8.35
C GLY A 202 7.14 0.80 -7.54
N SER A 203 7.59 1.19 -6.35
CA SER A 203 6.95 2.26 -5.57
C SER A 203 7.76 3.55 -5.65
N LEU A 204 7.10 4.67 -5.43
CA LEU A 204 7.73 5.97 -5.32
C LEU A 204 7.08 6.78 -4.21
N THR A 205 7.79 7.78 -3.71
CA THR A 205 7.22 8.84 -2.87
C THR A 205 7.93 10.16 -3.15
N PRO A 206 7.20 11.25 -3.41
CA PRO A 206 7.79 12.58 -3.58
C PRO A 206 8.20 13.17 -2.24
N ALA A 207 9.32 13.90 -2.27
CA ALA A 207 9.81 14.67 -1.14
C ALA A 207 9.34 16.14 -1.20
N PRO A 208 9.36 16.86 -0.06
CA PRO A 208 8.97 18.27 0.02
C PRO A 208 9.69 19.22 -0.95
N ASP A 209 10.95 18.92 -1.28
CA ASP A 209 11.80 19.70 -2.18
C ASP A 209 11.58 19.38 -3.68
N GLY A 210 10.64 18.49 -4.00
CA GLY A 210 10.33 18.04 -5.36
C GLY A 210 11.21 16.92 -5.87
N SER A 211 12.16 16.42 -5.06
CA SER A 211 12.89 15.18 -5.35
C SER A 211 11.99 13.95 -5.14
N LEU A 212 12.47 12.78 -5.56
CA LEU A 212 11.73 11.52 -5.52
C LEU A 212 12.54 10.42 -4.85
N TRP A 213 11.90 9.66 -3.98
CA TRP A 213 12.37 8.33 -3.62
C TRP A 213 11.68 7.29 -4.48
N ILE A 214 12.43 6.35 -5.03
CA ILE A 214 11.96 5.33 -5.97
C ILE A 214 12.57 4.00 -5.55
N ALA A 215 11.76 2.95 -5.49
CA ALA A 215 12.21 1.58 -5.27
C ALA A 215 11.82 0.68 -6.43
N GLY A 216 12.76 -0.18 -6.84
CA GLY A 216 12.43 -1.36 -7.64
C GLY A 216 11.69 -2.39 -6.78
N PHE A 217 10.86 -3.23 -7.40
CA PHE A 217 10.11 -4.25 -6.68
C PHE A 217 11.01 -5.37 -6.14
N GLN A 218 12.03 -5.80 -6.90
CA GLN A 218 12.80 -7.03 -6.64
C GLN A 218 14.27 -6.79 -6.31
N ASP A 219 14.77 -5.60 -6.65
CA ASP A 219 16.09 -5.17 -6.21
C ASP A 219 15.92 -4.40 -4.91
N TYR A 220 16.76 -4.71 -3.92
CA TYR A 220 16.92 -3.84 -2.76
C TYR A 220 17.70 -2.58 -3.17
N ASP A 221 17.09 -1.77 -4.03
CA ASP A 221 17.64 -0.55 -4.59
C ASP A 221 16.62 0.57 -4.45
N ILE A 222 16.85 1.40 -3.43
CA ILE A 222 16.03 2.56 -3.12
C ILE A 222 16.83 3.81 -3.48
N ARG A 223 16.37 4.54 -4.49
CA ARG A 223 17.06 5.67 -5.09
C ARG A 223 16.38 6.98 -4.72
N HIS A 224 17.18 7.98 -4.37
CA HIS A 224 16.75 9.37 -4.22
C HIS A 224 17.19 10.15 -5.45
N VAL A 225 16.24 10.75 -6.16
CA VAL A 225 16.46 11.41 -7.44
C VAL A 225 16.04 12.86 -7.34
N THR A 226 16.89 13.78 -7.77
CA THR A 226 16.61 15.23 -7.75
C THR A 226 15.45 15.58 -8.68
N PRO A 227 14.84 16.77 -8.55
CA PRO A 227 13.83 17.23 -9.52
C PRO A 227 14.32 17.24 -10.98
N GLY A 228 15.64 17.31 -11.19
CA GLY A 228 16.28 17.27 -12.50
C GLY A 228 16.43 15.88 -13.09
N GLY A 229 16.23 14.81 -12.31
CA GLY A 229 16.47 13.42 -12.72
C GLY A 229 17.82 12.86 -12.28
N ASP A 230 18.68 13.66 -11.65
CA ASP A 230 20.00 13.19 -11.21
C ASP A 230 19.89 12.32 -9.94
N LEU A 231 20.70 11.26 -9.84
CA LEU A 231 20.77 10.46 -8.61
C LEU A 231 21.43 11.28 -7.49
N ALA A 232 20.68 11.59 -6.44
CA ALA A 232 21.17 12.31 -5.26
C ALA A 232 21.82 11.35 -4.25
N SER A 233 21.20 10.21 -4.00
CA SER A 233 21.68 9.16 -3.10
C SER A 233 20.98 7.83 -3.34
N ARG A 234 21.45 6.77 -2.66
CA ARG A 234 20.98 5.40 -2.85
C ARG A 234 21.13 4.60 -1.56
N ILE A 235 20.14 3.77 -1.26
CA ILE A 235 20.20 2.71 -0.24
C ILE A 235 20.18 1.38 -1.00
N ASP A 236 21.34 0.72 -1.11
CA ASP A 236 21.51 -0.54 -1.83
C ASP A 236 22.13 -1.67 -0.98
N ALA A 237 22.38 -1.39 0.30
CA ALA A 237 22.78 -2.40 1.28
C ALA A 237 21.57 -3.27 1.66
N ALA A 238 21.35 -4.32 0.87
CA ALA A 238 20.32 -5.32 1.13
C ALA A 238 20.50 -5.94 2.55
N PRO A 239 19.43 -6.04 3.35
CA PRO A 239 19.50 -6.70 4.65
C PRO A 239 19.76 -8.20 4.48
N THR A 240 20.25 -8.85 5.54
CA THR A 240 20.65 -10.27 5.49
C THR A 240 19.50 -11.24 5.21
N TRP A 241 18.26 -10.84 5.50
CA TRP A 241 17.06 -11.60 5.18
C TRP A 241 16.55 -11.37 3.75
N TRP A 242 17.13 -10.42 3.00
CA TRP A 242 16.78 -10.20 1.61
C TRP A 242 17.28 -11.37 0.76
N GLY A 243 16.36 -12.19 0.26
CA GLY A 243 16.70 -13.25 -0.68
C GLY A 243 17.05 -12.64 -2.04
N VAL A 244 18.31 -12.75 -2.45
CA VAL A 244 18.72 -12.44 -3.82
C VAL A 244 18.31 -13.61 -4.71
N SER A 245 17.65 -13.33 -5.83
CA SER A 245 17.47 -14.32 -6.88
C SER A 245 18.16 -13.87 -8.15
N ASP A 246 18.85 -14.82 -8.77
CA ASP A 246 19.54 -14.64 -10.04
C ASP A 246 18.65 -15.01 -11.24
N GLU A 247 17.42 -15.50 -11.00
CA GLU A 247 16.45 -15.85 -12.04
C GLU A 247 15.29 -14.86 -12.03
N VAL A 248 14.59 -14.69 -13.14
CA VAL A 248 13.35 -13.89 -13.23
C VAL A 248 12.31 -14.83 -13.85
N GLU A 249 11.37 -15.38 -13.08
CA GLU A 249 10.25 -16.10 -13.69
C GLU A 249 9.13 -15.14 -14.12
N PRO A 250 8.41 -15.50 -15.21
CA PRO A 250 7.37 -14.67 -15.78
C PRO A 250 6.02 -14.67 -15.03
N ASP A 251 5.80 -15.50 -13.99
CA ASP A 251 4.54 -15.49 -13.22
C ASP A 251 4.68 -14.76 -11.88
N THR A 252 4.26 -13.49 -11.85
CA THR A 252 4.30 -12.60 -10.68
C THR A 252 3.72 -13.18 -9.39
N GLN A 253 2.71 -14.06 -9.43
CA GLN A 253 2.08 -14.58 -8.21
C GLN A 253 2.92 -15.68 -7.54
N GLU A 254 3.35 -16.70 -8.29
CA GLU A 254 4.22 -17.78 -7.80
C GLU A 254 5.60 -17.23 -7.40
N TRP A 255 6.02 -16.17 -8.09
CA TRP A 255 7.27 -15.49 -7.84
C TRP A 255 7.27 -14.62 -6.58
N MET A 256 6.23 -13.82 -6.31
CA MET A 256 6.07 -13.10 -5.04
C MET A 256 6.02 -14.06 -3.83
N ALA A 257 5.56 -15.28 -4.06
CA ALA A 257 5.50 -16.33 -3.06
C ALA A 257 6.89 -16.91 -2.75
N THR A 258 7.90 -16.63 -3.58
CA THR A 258 9.27 -17.19 -3.48
C THR A 258 10.36 -16.13 -3.37
N HIS A 259 10.05 -14.84 -3.56
CA HIS A 259 11.04 -13.75 -3.59
C HIS A 259 10.65 -12.55 -2.72
N SER A 260 11.64 -11.96 -2.03
CA SER A 260 11.47 -10.71 -1.30
C SER A 260 11.12 -9.57 -2.26
N ALA A 261 10.27 -8.64 -1.80
CA ALA A 261 9.88 -7.51 -2.63
C ALA A 261 9.66 -6.22 -1.84
N LEU A 262 10.03 -5.08 -2.42
CA LEU A 262 9.72 -3.75 -1.89
C LEU A 262 8.30 -3.39 -2.30
N LEU A 263 7.45 -3.22 -1.29
CA LEU A 263 6.01 -3.19 -1.43
C LEU A 263 5.47 -1.75 -1.48
N ASP A 264 5.96 -0.87 -0.62
CA ASP A 264 5.56 0.54 -0.65
C ASP A 264 6.60 1.44 0.03
N LEU A 265 6.57 2.73 -0.31
CA LEU A 265 7.40 3.78 0.27
C LEU A 265 6.53 4.97 0.69
N THR A 266 6.92 5.68 1.74
CA THR A 266 6.40 7.01 2.06
C THR A 266 7.44 7.84 2.82
N LEU A 267 7.27 9.15 2.80
CA LEU A 267 8.01 10.07 3.67
C LEU A 267 7.06 10.61 4.73
N ASP A 268 7.55 10.74 5.97
CA ASP A 268 6.85 11.48 7.02
C ASP A 268 7.25 12.97 7.06
N GLU A 269 6.65 13.72 7.98
CA GLU A 269 6.95 15.15 8.18
C GLU A 269 8.40 15.41 8.62
N GLY A 270 9.05 14.42 9.24
CA GLY A 270 10.46 14.44 9.62
C GLY A 270 11.40 14.12 8.47
N SER A 271 10.86 13.86 7.26
CA SER A 271 11.62 13.36 6.11
C SER A 271 12.29 12.01 6.34
N ASN A 272 11.76 11.22 7.28
CA ASN A 272 12.16 9.83 7.41
C ASN A 272 11.50 9.02 6.29
N LEU A 273 12.28 8.13 5.67
CA LEU A 273 11.83 7.24 4.62
C LEU A 273 11.34 5.92 5.23
N TRP A 274 10.06 5.66 5.05
CA TRP A 274 9.41 4.43 5.48
C TRP A 274 9.32 3.46 4.31
N VAL A 275 9.73 2.23 4.56
CA VAL A 275 9.81 1.17 3.56
C VAL A 275 9.07 -0.04 4.08
N VAL A 276 8.15 -0.56 3.28
CA VAL A 276 7.51 -1.86 3.53
C VAL A 276 8.10 -2.87 2.55
N ALA A 277 8.52 -4.02 3.05
CA ALA A 277 8.95 -5.16 2.27
C ALA A 277 8.09 -6.39 2.58
N GLY A 278 7.89 -7.24 1.59
CA GLY A 278 7.36 -8.60 1.75
C GLY A 278 8.50 -9.60 1.71
N ILE A 279 8.47 -10.60 2.60
CA ILE A 279 9.43 -11.70 2.63
C ILE A 279 8.65 -13.00 2.41
N PRO A 280 8.94 -13.77 1.37
CA PRO A 280 8.27 -15.04 1.11
C PRO A 280 8.55 -16.06 2.23
N LYS A 281 7.61 -16.97 2.46
CA LYS A 281 7.70 -18.17 3.30
C LYS A 281 7.56 -19.41 2.41
N PRO A 282 8.62 -19.84 1.71
CA PRO A 282 8.54 -20.88 0.68
C PRO A 282 7.98 -22.20 1.19
N GLU A 283 8.16 -22.51 2.48
CA GLU A 283 7.64 -23.72 3.13
C GLU A 283 6.10 -23.79 3.22
N ASN A 284 5.39 -22.68 2.94
CA ASN A 284 3.94 -22.58 3.05
C ASN A 284 3.25 -22.41 1.68
N LEU A 285 3.94 -22.76 0.60
CA LEU A 285 3.41 -22.70 -0.76
C LEU A 285 2.61 -23.96 -1.10
N ASP A 286 1.32 -23.92 -0.82
CA ASP A 286 0.36 -24.86 -1.42
C ASP A 286 -0.30 -24.21 -2.66
N PRO A 287 -0.36 -24.91 -3.81
CA PRO A 287 -0.99 -24.36 -5.02
C PRO A 287 -2.51 -24.23 -4.83
N ILE A 288 -3.00 -22.99 -4.76
CA ILE A 288 -4.45 -22.69 -4.70
C ILE A 288 -5.13 -22.92 -6.07
N ARG A 289 -4.37 -22.87 -7.16
CA ARG A 289 -4.87 -22.82 -8.54
C ARG A 289 -5.77 -23.99 -8.95
N ASP A 290 -5.66 -25.15 -8.28
CA ASP A 290 -6.39 -26.38 -8.65
C ASP A 290 -7.67 -26.63 -7.82
N ALA A 291 -8.04 -25.72 -6.91
CA ALA A 291 -9.08 -26.00 -5.91
C ALA A 291 -10.54 -25.89 -6.41
N GLY A 292 -10.78 -25.44 -7.65
CA GLY A 292 -12.14 -25.36 -8.23
C GLY A 292 -13.14 -24.51 -7.42
N LEU A 293 -12.61 -23.57 -6.61
CA LEU A 293 -13.37 -22.75 -5.68
C LEU A 293 -14.23 -21.71 -6.39
N ASP A 294 -15.35 -21.32 -5.77
CA ASP A 294 -16.11 -20.15 -6.23
C ASP A 294 -15.28 -18.85 -6.04
N PRO A 295 -15.64 -17.71 -6.68
CA PRO A 295 -14.84 -16.49 -6.59
C PRO A 295 -14.62 -15.95 -5.16
N ASN A 296 -15.57 -16.15 -4.24
CA ASN A 296 -15.44 -15.70 -2.85
C ASN A 296 -14.58 -16.65 -2.01
N GLU A 297 -14.67 -17.96 -2.29
CA GLU A 297 -13.81 -18.99 -1.71
C GLU A 297 -12.37 -18.88 -2.26
N MET A 298 -12.20 -18.65 -3.56
CA MET A 298 -10.92 -18.38 -4.21
C MET A 298 -10.25 -17.15 -3.60
N ASN A 299 -10.99 -16.07 -3.40
CA ASN A 299 -10.43 -14.87 -2.80
C ASN A 299 -10.01 -15.08 -1.34
N ARG A 300 -10.82 -15.80 -0.53
CA ARG A 300 -10.41 -16.20 0.82
C ARG A 300 -9.15 -17.07 0.79
N ALA A 301 -9.11 -18.07 -0.08
CA ALA A 301 -7.96 -18.96 -0.25
C ALA A 301 -6.70 -18.19 -0.66
N MET A 302 -6.78 -17.28 -1.64
CA MET A 302 -5.66 -16.43 -2.06
C MET A 302 -5.10 -15.60 -0.91
N ILE A 303 -5.95 -15.00 -0.09
CA ILE A 303 -5.48 -14.15 1.02
C ILE A 303 -4.92 -15.00 2.17
N ASP A 304 -5.56 -16.13 2.50
CA ASP A 304 -5.01 -17.10 3.47
C ASP A 304 -3.64 -17.61 3.02
N HIS A 305 -3.48 -17.86 1.72
CA HIS A 305 -2.19 -18.19 1.13
C HIS A 305 -1.20 -17.05 1.21
N PHE A 306 -1.56 -15.81 0.90
CA PHE A 306 -0.64 -14.68 1.10
C PHE A 306 -0.20 -14.54 2.56
N ARG A 307 -1.11 -14.82 3.51
CA ARG A 307 -0.80 -14.83 4.95
C ARG A 307 0.15 -15.95 5.34
N SER A 308 0.00 -17.14 4.76
CA SER A 308 0.93 -18.24 5.00
C SER A 308 2.24 -18.05 4.23
N ALA A 309 2.21 -17.38 3.08
CA ALA A 309 3.30 -17.29 2.13
C ALA A 309 4.18 -16.05 2.28
N ALA A 310 3.84 -15.05 3.09
CA ALA A 310 4.70 -13.87 3.26
C ALA A 310 4.69 -13.22 4.66
N ASP A 311 5.88 -13.03 5.22
CA ASP A 311 6.16 -12.04 6.27
C ASP A 311 6.23 -10.63 5.68
N HIS A 312 6.10 -9.62 6.53
CA HIS A 312 6.29 -8.23 6.15
C HIS A 312 7.31 -7.57 7.07
N VAL A 313 8.15 -6.71 6.52
CA VAL A 313 9.11 -5.92 7.30
C VAL A 313 8.87 -4.45 7.04
N ILE A 314 8.84 -3.67 8.12
CA ILE A 314 8.91 -2.22 8.04
C ILE A 314 10.31 -1.80 8.43
N ARG A 315 10.95 -1.02 7.55
CA ARG A 315 12.20 -0.32 7.83
C ARG A 315 11.95 1.18 7.76
N VAL A 316 12.55 1.92 8.69
CA VAL A 316 12.50 3.39 8.68
C VAL A 316 13.93 3.91 8.65
N TYR A 317 14.20 4.76 7.68
CA TYR A 317 15.47 5.44 7.52
C TYR A 317 15.32 6.91 7.89
N GLY A 318 16.29 7.44 8.65
CA GLY A 318 16.36 8.86 8.97
C GLY A 318 16.63 9.70 7.73
N ALA A 319 16.54 11.02 7.88
CA ALA A 319 16.90 11.96 6.81
C ALA A 319 18.38 11.85 6.38
N ASP A 320 19.25 11.34 7.26
CA ASP A 320 20.64 10.99 7.00
C ASP A 320 20.83 9.59 6.39
N GLN A 321 19.74 8.87 6.13
CA GLN A 321 19.69 7.52 5.53
C GLN A 321 20.21 6.41 6.43
N GLU A 322 20.42 6.70 7.72
CA GLU A 322 20.70 5.68 8.72
C GLU A 322 19.41 4.93 9.08
N LEU A 323 19.52 3.62 9.26
CA LEU A 323 18.39 2.79 9.68
C LEU A 323 18.04 3.12 11.13
N LEU A 324 16.84 3.64 11.36
CA LEU A 324 16.34 3.98 12.69
C LEU A 324 15.69 2.78 13.37
N VAL A 325 14.87 2.04 12.63
CA VAL A 325 14.12 0.89 13.14
C VAL A 325 13.83 -0.12 12.02
N GLU A 326 13.84 -1.39 12.40
CA GLU A 326 13.41 -2.52 11.58
C GLU A 326 12.56 -3.45 12.45
N GLU A 327 11.33 -3.73 12.01
CA GLU A 327 10.40 -4.63 12.68
C GLU A 327 9.78 -5.61 11.70
N HIS A 328 9.63 -6.86 12.16
CA HIS A 328 9.13 -7.99 11.39
C HIS A 328 7.71 -8.36 11.83
N PHE A 329 6.85 -8.64 10.88
CA PHE A 329 5.43 -8.92 11.09
C PHE A 329 5.03 -10.20 10.36
N ASP A 330 4.39 -11.13 11.08
CA ASP A 330 3.96 -12.43 10.54
C ASP A 330 3.08 -12.33 9.29
N TYR A 331 2.27 -11.27 9.21
CA TYR A 331 1.49 -10.86 8.06
C TYR A 331 0.91 -9.45 8.29
N MET A 332 1.35 -8.49 7.49
CA MET A 332 0.82 -7.13 7.54
C MET A 332 0.92 -6.49 6.15
N PRO A 333 -0.07 -6.73 5.26
CA PRO A 333 -0.08 -6.23 3.88
C PRO A 333 -0.37 -4.72 3.88
N LEU A 334 0.60 -3.97 4.35
CA LEU A 334 0.51 -2.56 4.65
C LEU A 334 0.81 -1.73 3.40
N ARG A 335 -0.04 -0.74 3.14
CA ARG A 335 0.12 0.22 2.05
C ARG A 335 -0.03 1.62 2.61
N PHE A 336 0.86 2.53 2.23
CA PHE A 336 0.85 3.88 2.77
C PHE A 336 -0.21 4.75 2.09
N LEU A 337 -0.92 5.51 2.93
CA LEU A 337 -1.85 6.57 2.53
C LEU A 337 -1.15 7.94 2.49
N GLY A 338 0.05 8.02 3.06
CA GLY A 338 0.90 9.21 3.13
C GLY A 338 1.34 9.49 4.57
N GLY A 339 2.53 10.06 4.72
CA GLY A 339 3.09 10.31 6.05
C GLY A 339 3.24 9.00 6.83
N ASN A 340 2.68 8.99 8.03
CA ASN A 340 2.70 7.83 8.92
C ASN A 340 1.34 7.09 8.98
N LEU A 341 0.47 7.35 8.01
CA LEU A 341 -0.83 6.69 7.86
C LEU A 341 -0.76 5.62 6.78
N ALA A 342 -1.40 4.50 7.06
CA ALA A 342 -1.45 3.35 6.17
C ALA A 342 -2.79 2.63 6.26
N TYR A 343 -3.03 1.70 5.35
CA TYR A 343 -4.09 0.73 5.49
C TYR A 343 -3.55 -0.70 5.38
N THR A 344 -4.24 -1.61 6.05
CA THR A 344 -4.07 -3.05 5.92
C THR A 344 -5.39 -3.68 5.52
N VAL A 345 -5.32 -4.85 4.88
CA VAL A 345 -6.48 -5.70 4.64
C VAL A 345 -6.39 -6.87 5.60
N GLU A 346 -7.36 -6.97 6.51
CA GLU A 346 -7.33 -7.94 7.60
C GLU A 346 -8.60 -8.78 7.65
N PRO A 347 -8.50 -10.04 8.10
CA PRO A 347 -9.69 -10.84 8.38
C PRO A 347 -10.36 -10.30 9.64
N ASP A 348 -11.60 -9.84 9.52
CA ASP A 348 -12.44 -9.44 10.65
C ASP A 348 -13.11 -10.68 11.26
N SER A 349 -12.84 -10.89 12.55
CA SER A 349 -13.34 -12.00 13.37
C SER A 349 -14.86 -12.20 13.38
N LEU A 350 -15.67 -11.20 13.01
CA LEU A 350 -17.13 -11.29 13.10
C LEU A 350 -17.85 -11.45 11.76
N VAL A 351 -17.26 -11.03 10.63
CA VAL A 351 -18.03 -10.89 9.38
C VAL A 351 -17.26 -11.17 8.08
N GLY A 352 -15.96 -11.46 8.13
CA GLY A 352 -15.16 -11.74 6.93
C GLY A 352 -13.86 -10.94 6.90
N TRP A 353 -13.78 -9.89 6.07
CA TRP A 353 -12.56 -9.10 5.82
C TRP A 353 -12.87 -7.59 5.89
N GLY A 354 -11.92 -6.80 6.40
CA GLY A 354 -12.03 -5.34 6.52
C GLY A 354 -10.78 -4.61 6.04
N VAL A 355 -10.94 -3.32 5.70
CA VAL A 355 -9.84 -2.41 5.44
C VAL A 355 -9.62 -1.58 6.70
N VAL A 356 -8.50 -1.76 7.38
CA VAL A 356 -8.17 -1.09 8.63
C VAL A 356 -7.22 0.06 8.34
N VAL A 357 -7.59 1.28 8.72
CA VAL A 357 -6.71 2.44 8.67
C VAL A 357 -5.88 2.46 9.95
N ARG A 358 -4.56 2.58 9.77
CA ARG A 358 -3.57 2.49 10.83
C ARG A 358 -2.70 3.73 10.88
N ARG A 359 -2.27 4.10 12.08
CA ARG A 359 -1.17 5.03 12.32
C ARG A 359 0.05 4.23 12.75
N ILE A 360 1.20 4.60 12.21
CA ILE A 360 2.47 4.00 12.56
C ILE A 360 3.37 5.10 13.13
N GLU A 361 4.05 4.84 14.24
CA GLU A 361 4.94 5.83 14.85
C GLU A 361 6.26 5.17 15.24
N VAL A 362 7.36 5.91 15.08
CA VAL A 362 8.66 5.53 15.69
C VAL A 362 8.70 6.16 17.08
N THR A 363 8.86 5.35 18.12
CA THR A 363 9.09 5.84 19.49
C THR A 363 10.54 5.63 19.88
N SER A 364 11.16 6.60 20.55
CA SER A 364 12.51 6.50 21.12
C SER A 364 12.55 5.84 22.50
N ASP A 365 11.39 5.52 23.07
CA ASP A 365 11.27 4.80 24.34
C ASP A 365 10.95 3.33 24.03
N ALA A 366 12.00 2.51 23.92
CA ALA A 366 11.91 1.09 24.25
C ALA A 366 11.71 0.97 25.78
N GLY A 367 10.57 1.46 26.28
CA GLY A 367 10.19 1.33 27.67
C GLY A 367 10.16 -0.15 28.01
N ALA A 368 11.10 -0.59 28.85
CA ALA A 368 11.01 -1.88 29.53
C ALA A 368 9.57 -1.99 30.09
N PRO A 369 8.88 -3.12 29.89
CA PRO A 369 7.53 -3.26 30.41
C PRO A 369 7.55 -3.01 31.92
N ASP A 370 6.81 -1.99 32.37
CA ASP A 370 6.52 -1.80 33.79
C ASP A 370 5.84 -3.09 34.28
N GLY A 371 6.52 -3.80 35.18
CA GLY A 371 6.24 -5.19 35.55
C GLY A 371 5.05 -5.44 36.48
#